data_AF-A9NW53-F1
#
_entry.id   AF-A9NW53-F1
#
_cell.length_a   1.000
_cell.length_b   1.000
_cell.length_c   1.000
_cell.angle_alpha   90.00
_cell.angle_beta   90.00
_cell.angle_gamma   90.00
#
_symmetry.space_group_name_H-M   'P 1'
#
loop_
_entity.id
_entity.type
_entity.pdbx_description
1 polymer ?
#
loop_
_entity_poly.entity_id
_entity_poly.type
_entity_poly.pdbx_seq_one_letter_code
_entity_poly.pdbx_strand_id
1 'polypeptide(L)'
;MINELEEHNHDIDETCWTDVDLVRTKMSPGKAYAVAKTLAEQAALQYGKEDPGLDVVTINPVLVGGPAITPNVPFSVEVILSLLTGNRQGIETLKGIQMTYGAVRLVHVEDVARAHIFLMENPSAHGRYICCPINTSVPQLADYLSKRYPQYNVTTQ
;
A
#
# COMPACT_ATOMS: atom_id res chain seq x y z
N MET A 1 -0.91 1.00 -11.72
CA MET A 1 -1.38 0.96 -13.13
C MET A 1 -2.54 1.93 -13.22
N ILE A 2 -2.15 3.19 -13.36
CA ILE A 2 -3.02 4.26 -13.85
C ILE A 2 -2.83 4.25 -15.37
N ASN A 3 -3.83 4.72 -16.11
CA ASN A 3 -3.88 4.74 -17.56
C ASN A 3 -2.51 5.03 -18.23
N GLU A 4 -2.06 4.16 -19.14
CA GLU A 4 -0.81 4.33 -19.92
C GLU A 4 -0.98 5.32 -21.09
N LEU A 5 -2.06 6.09 -21.14
CA LEU A 5 -2.37 7.01 -22.25
C LEU A 5 -1.78 8.42 -22.10
N GLU A 6 -1.06 8.72 -21.03
CA GLU A 6 -0.33 9.98 -20.90
C GLU A 6 1.09 9.71 -20.40
N GLU A 7 2.05 9.74 -21.35
CA GLU A 7 3.50 9.70 -21.11
C GLU A 7 3.97 10.98 -20.36
N HIS A 8 3.47 11.27 -19.17
CA HIS A 8 4.03 12.31 -18.30
C HIS A 8 4.25 11.75 -16.90
N ASN A 9 5.33 12.21 -16.28
CA ASN A 9 5.75 11.94 -14.91
C ASN A 9 4.64 12.35 -13.92
N HIS A 10 3.61 11.51 -13.79
CA HIS A 10 2.40 11.85 -13.06
C HIS A 10 2.63 11.57 -11.57
N ASP A 11 2.73 12.64 -10.80
CA ASP A 11 2.62 12.54 -9.35
C ASP A 11 1.29 11.84 -9.01
N ILE A 12 1.35 10.87 -8.10
CA ILE A 12 0.18 10.09 -7.67
C ILE A 12 -0.46 10.83 -6.50
N ASP A 13 -1.73 11.18 -6.64
CA ASP A 13 -2.52 11.85 -5.61
C ASP A 13 -3.88 11.16 -5.38
N GLU A 14 -4.68 11.72 -4.48
CA GLU A 14 -6.01 11.24 -4.08
C GLU A 14 -7.04 11.25 -5.23
N THR A 15 -6.75 11.93 -6.35
CA THR A 15 -7.62 11.95 -7.53
C THR A 15 -7.39 10.74 -8.45
N CYS A 16 -6.24 10.08 -8.30
CA CYS A 16 -5.82 8.97 -9.14
C CYS A 16 -6.60 7.67 -8.83
N TRP A 17 -7.08 7.01 -9.88
CA TRP A 17 -7.76 5.72 -9.80
C TRP A 17 -7.04 4.64 -10.62
N THR A 18 -7.09 3.41 -10.14
CA THR A 18 -6.64 2.25 -10.91
C THR A 18 -7.50 2.11 -12.16
N ASP A 19 -6.87 1.96 -13.33
CA ASP A 19 -7.59 1.59 -14.54
C ASP A 19 -7.97 0.10 -14.47
N VAL A 20 -9.22 -0.16 -14.07
CA VAL A 20 -9.73 -1.52 -13.86
C VAL A 20 -9.73 -2.33 -15.16
N ASP A 21 -10.02 -1.70 -16.29
CA ASP A 21 -10.14 -2.40 -17.57
C ASP A 21 -8.76 -2.77 -18.10
N LEU A 22 -7.79 -1.85 -18.00
CA LEU A 22 -6.38 -2.15 -18.27
C LEU A 22 -5.87 -3.28 -17.39
N VAL A 23 -6.16 -3.27 -16.09
CA VAL A 23 -5.70 -4.32 -15.17
C VAL A 23 -6.31 -5.69 -15.51
N ARG A 24 -7.56 -5.70 -16.00
CA ARG A 24 -8.27 -6.93 -16.42
C ARG A 24 -7.68 -7.59 -17.67
N THR A 25 -6.98 -6.85 -18.53
CA THR A 25 -6.40 -7.39 -19.78
C THR A 25 -5.44 -8.57 -19.55
N LYS A 26 -4.73 -8.58 -18.42
CA LYS A 26 -3.83 -9.67 -18.04
C LYS A 26 -3.92 -9.91 -16.54
N MET A 27 -4.86 -10.75 -16.14
CA MET A 27 -5.17 -11.02 -14.74
C MET A 27 -4.07 -11.82 -14.03
N SER A 28 -3.83 -11.47 -12.77
CA SER A 28 -3.02 -12.22 -11.80
C SER A 28 -3.63 -12.05 -10.41
N PRO A 29 -3.28 -12.87 -9.40
CA PRO A 29 -3.85 -12.71 -8.06
C PRO A 29 -3.68 -11.29 -7.47
N GLY A 30 -2.50 -10.68 -7.63
CA GLY A 30 -2.25 -9.31 -7.17
C GLY A 30 -3.06 -8.26 -7.94
N LYS A 31 -3.29 -8.48 -9.23
CA LYS A 31 -4.14 -7.60 -10.06
C LYS A 31 -5.62 -7.75 -9.73
N ALA A 32 -6.09 -8.97 -9.47
CA ALA A 32 -7.45 -9.22 -9.01
C ALA A 32 -7.71 -8.53 -7.66
N TYR A 33 -6.74 -8.57 -6.75
CA TYR A 33 -6.79 -7.81 -5.50
C TYR A 33 -6.90 -6.30 -5.74
N ALA A 34 -6.09 -5.72 -6.63
CA ALA A 34 -6.15 -4.30 -6.96
C ALA A 34 -7.51 -3.89 -7.54
N VAL A 35 -8.07 -4.69 -8.45
CA VAL A 35 -9.42 -4.47 -9.00
C VAL A 35 -10.47 -4.54 -7.90
N ALA A 36 -10.45 -5.58 -7.06
CA ALA A 36 -11.41 -5.75 -5.98
C ALA A 36 -11.38 -4.57 -5.00
N LYS A 37 -10.19 -4.10 -4.61
CA LYS A 37 -10.05 -2.94 -3.72
C LYS A 37 -10.51 -1.63 -4.36
N THR A 38 -10.22 -1.45 -5.64
CA THR A 38 -10.68 -0.26 -6.39
C THR A 38 -12.21 -0.21 -6.46
N LEU A 39 -12.85 -1.31 -6.85
CA LEU A 39 -14.32 -1.37 -6.97
C LEU A 39 -15.01 -1.25 -5.61
N ALA A 40 -14.46 -1.84 -4.55
CA ALA A 40 -14.99 -1.72 -3.20
C ALA A 40 -14.94 -0.27 -2.70
N GLU A 41 -13.84 0.44 -2.97
CA GLU A 41 -13.70 1.85 -2.61
C GLU A 41 -14.70 2.74 -3.36
N GLN A 42 -14.83 2.55 -4.68
CA GLN A 42 -15.80 3.27 -5.50
C GLN A 42 -17.24 3.05 -5.01
N ALA A 43 -17.59 1.81 -4.66
CA ALA A 43 -18.91 1.48 -4.13
C ALA A 43 -19.18 2.14 -2.77
N ALA A 44 -18.20 2.14 -1.86
CA ALA A 44 -18.34 2.78 -0.55
C ALA A 44 -18.54 4.30 -0.67
N LEU A 45 -17.75 4.96 -1.51
CA LEU A 45 -17.86 6.41 -1.74
C LEU A 45 -19.16 6.77 -2.47
N GLN A 46 -19.63 5.93 -3.38
CA GLN A 46 -20.91 6.15 -4.06
C GLN A 46 -22.07 6.03 -3.07
N TYR A 47 -22.05 5.03 -2.19
CA TYR A 47 -23.06 4.86 -1.16
C TYR A 47 -23.15 6.06 -0.22
N GLY A 48 -22.01 6.60 0.22
CA GLY A 48 -21.98 7.83 1.06
C GLY A 48 -22.52 9.07 0.37
N LYS A 49 -22.48 9.15 -0.97
CA LYS A 49 -23.10 10.26 -1.72
C LYS A 49 -24.62 10.12 -1.80
N GLU A 50 -25.14 8.90 -1.70
CA GLU A 50 -26.56 8.58 -1.83
C GLU A 50 -27.29 8.63 -0.48
N ASP A 51 -26.60 8.37 0.63
CA ASP A 51 -27.14 8.43 1.99
C ASP A 51 -26.76 9.76 2.69
N PRO A 52 -27.69 10.73 2.83
CA PRO A 52 -27.39 12.01 3.48
C PRO A 52 -27.12 11.90 4.99
N GLY A 53 -27.31 10.73 5.60
CA GLY A 53 -27.00 10.47 7.01
C GLY A 53 -25.61 9.90 7.28
N LEU A 54 -24.81 9.64 6.24
CA LEU A 54 -23.51 8.96 6.37
C LEU A 54 -22.40 9.68 5.60
N ASP A 55 -21.47 10.29 6.33
CA ASP A 55 -20.22 10.78 5.76
C ASP A 55 -19.24 9.62 5.54
N VAL A 56 -18.77 9.45 4.31
CA VAL A 56 -17.80 8.40 3.95
C VAL A 56 -16.48 9.01 3.50
N VAL A 57 -15.41 8.55 4.15
CA VAL A 57 -14.02 8.86 3.81
C VAL A 57 -13.26 7.55 3.66
N THR A 58 -12.34 7.48 2.71
CA THR A 58 -11.49 6.29 2.49
C THR A 58 -10.02 6.62 2.76
N ILE A 59 -9.32 5.63 3.33
CA ILE A 59 -7.87 5.68 3.51
C ILE A 59 -7.26 4.56 2.68
N ASN A 60 -6.27 4.92 1.87
CA ASN A 60 -5.53 4.00 1.01
C ASN A 60 -4.10 3.85 1.58
N PRO A 61 -3.88 2.93 2.53
CA PRO A 61 -2.54 2.67 3.02
C PRO A 61 -1.71 1.90 1.99
N VAL A 62 -0.41 2.18 1.98
CA VAL A 62 0.60 1.39 1.25
C VAL A 62 0.96 0.12 2.03
N LEU A 63 2.10 -0.50 1.78
CA LEU A 63 2.50 -1.73 2.47
C LEU A 63 2.65 -1.45 3.99
N VAL A 64 1.72 -2.00 4.77
CA VAL A 64 1.65 -1.76 6.22
C VAL A 64 2.62 -2.67 6.96
N GLY A 65 3.56 -2.06 7.68
CA GLY A 65 4.48 -2.73 8.59
C GLY A 65 4.17 -2.41 10.05
N GLY A 66 4.68 -3.22 10.97
CA GLY A 66 4.56 -3.01 12.41
C GLY A 66 4.07 -4.25 13.15
N PRO A 67 3.93 -4.15 14.49
CA PRO A 67 3.47 -5.27 15.32
C PRO A 67 2.06 -5.74 14.94
N ALA A 68 1.86 -7.06 14.92
CA ALA A 68 0.54 -7.65 14.76
C ALA A 68 -0.06 -7.97 16.14
N ILE A 69 -1.34 -7.66 16.32
CA ILE A 69 -2.09 -8.01 17.54
C ILE A 69 -2.52 -9.49 17.49
N THR A 70 -2.61 -10.07 16.29
CA THR A 70 -2.96 -11.48 16.07
C THR A 70 -1.74 -12.39 16.12
N PRO A 71 -1.90 -13.67 16.50
CA PRO A 71 -0.80 -14.64 16.49
C PRO A 71 -0.25 -14.92 15.09
N ASN A 72 -1.07 -14.72 14.05
CA ASN A 72 -0.64 -14.84 12.67
C ASN A 72 0.06 -13.56 12.22
N VAL A 73 1.21 -13.71 11.57
CA VAL A 73 1.93 -12.59 10.93
C VAL A 73 1.16 -12.17 9.67
N PRO A 74 0.74 -10.90 9.54
CA PRO A 74 0.10 -10.41 8.33
C PRO A 74 1.04 -10.50 7.13
N PHE A 75 0.48 -10.79 5.96
CA PHE A 75 1.24 -10.92 4.71
C PHE A 75 2.14 -9.70 4.44
N SER A 76 1.66 -8.48 4.66
CA SER A 76 2.46 -7.27 4.45
C SER A 76 3.70 -7.22 5.34
N VAL A 77 3.56 -7.63 6.60
CA VAL A 77 4.66 -7.70 7.57
C VAL A 77 5.65 -8.79 7.18
N GLU A 78 5.17 -9.97 6.77
CA GLU A 78 6.02 -11.05 6.27
C GLU A 78 6.86 -10.61 5.06
N VAL A 79 6.23 -9.93 4.10
CA VAL A 79 6.91 -9.40 2.91
C VAL A 79 7.97 -8.36 3.31
N ILE A 80 7.68 -7.44 4.23
CA ILE A 80 8.67 -6.45 4.72
C ILE A 80 9.85 -7.15 5.43
N LEU A 81 9.57 -8.13 6.28
CA LEU A 81 10.58 -8.86 7.05
C LEU A 81 11.31 -9.92 6.23
N SER A 82 10.93 -10.14 4.97
CA SER A 82 11.56 -11.13 4.10
C SER A 82 13.07 -10.91 3.92
N LEU A 83 13.53 -9.66 3.94
CA LEU A 83 14.95 -9.30 3.88
C LEU A 83 15.72 -9.75 5.14
N LEU A 84 15.09 -9.73 6.31
CA LEU A 84 15.69 -10.18 7.57
C LEU A 84 15.63 -11.70 7.72
N THR A 85 14.54 -12.32 7.26
CA THR A 85 14.31 -13.77 7.41
C THR A 85 14.98 -14.59 6.30
N GLY A 86 15.41 -13.94 5.20
CA GLY A 86 15.91 -14.62 4.02
C GLY A 86 14.81 -15.33 3.19
N ASN A 87 13.54 -15.04 3.45
CA ASN A 87 12.43 -15.61 2.70
C ASN A 87 12.46 -15.13 1.24
N ARG A 88 12.91 -16.01 0.33
CA ARG A 88 13.08 -15.71 -1.10
C ARG A 88 11.79 -15.26 -1.77
N GLN A 89 10.65 -15.87 -1.45
CA GLN A 89 9.38 -15.53 -2.06
C GLN A 89 8.89 -14.14 -1.64
N GLY A 90 9.11 -13.77 -0.38
CA GLY A 90 8.82 -12.43 0.12
C GLY A 90 9.73 -11.37 -0.51
N ILE A 91 11.02 -11.68 -0.70
CA ILE A 91 11.98 -10.79 -1.37
C ILE A 91 11.59 -10.57 -2.84
N GLU A 92 11.22 -11.63 -3.56
CA GLU A 92 10.73 -11.53 -4.93
C GLU A 92 9.45 -10.69 -5.01
N THR A 93 8.57 -10.83 -4.02
CA THR A 93 7.36 -9.99 -3.90
C THR A 93 7.72 -8.51 -3.71
N LEU A 94 8.65 -8.17 -2.81
CA LEU A 94 9.14 -6.80 -2.62
C LEU A 94 9.75 -6.22 -3.90
N LYS A 95 10.56 -7.01 -4.61
CA LYS A 95 11.13 -6.62 -5.91
C LYS A 95 10.02 -6.38 -6.94
N GLY A 96 9.01 -7.26 -6.99
CA GLY A 96 7.83 -7.11 -7.85
C GLY A 96 7.04 -5.82 -7.57
N ILE A 97 6.82 -5.49 -6.29
CA ILE A 97 6.20 -4.24 -5.86
C ILE A 97 7.03 -3.04 -6.35
N GLN A 98 8.33 -3.03 -6.10
CA GLN A 98 9.20 -1.94 -6.57
C GLN A 98 9.15 -1.78 -8.09
N MET A 99 9.26 -2.87 -8.85
CA MET A 99 9.21 -2.82 -10.32
C MET A 99 7.87 -2.29 -10.83
N THR A 100 6.77 -2.67 -10.17
CA THR A 100 5.41 -2.28 -10.60
C THR A 100 5.08 -0.83 -10.26
N TYR A 101 5.58 -0.33 -9.12
CA TYR A 101 5.16 0.96 -8.57
C TYR A 101 6.29 2.00 -8.49
N GLY A 102 7.48 1.65 -8.98
CA GLY A 102 8.70 2.48 -8.94
C GLY A 102 9.40 2.55 -7.57
N ALA A 103 8.73 2.11 -6.50
CA ALA A 103 9.25 2.16 -5.13
C ALA A 103 8.60 1.10 -4.23
N VAL A 104 9.28 0.76 -3.14
CA VAL A 104 8.67 0.11 -1.97
C VAL A 104 8.13 1.21 -1.07
N ARG A 105 6.82 1.28 -0.94
CA ARG A 105 6.13 2.28 -0.11
C ARG A 105 5.69 1.66 1.20
N LEU A 106 6.05 2.29 2.32
CA LEU A 106 5.83 1.73 3.65
C LEU A 106 5.04 2.71 4.53
N VAL A 107 4.21 2.14 5.41
CA VAL A 107 3.52 2.87 6.46
C VAL A 107 3.50 2.03 7.74
N HIS A 108 3.66 2.65 8.90
CA HIS A 108 3.53 1.93 10.17
C HIS A 108 2.05 1.74 10.51
N VAL A 109 1.69 0.59 11.09
CA VAL A 109 0.30 0.27 11.47
C VAL A 109 -0.32 1.32 12.40
N GLU A 110 0.48 1.91 13.29
CA GLU A 110 -0.02 2.98 14.16
C GLU A 110 -0.28 4.29 13.41
N ASP A 111 0.47 4.61 12.34
CA ASP A 111 0.17 5.77 11.50
C ASP A 111 -1.16 5.57 10.79
N VAL A 112 -1.41 4.35 10.30
CA VAL A 112 -2.71 3.99 9.69
C VAL A 112 -3.83 4.14 10.73
N ALA A 113 -3.66 3.62 11.94
CA ALA A 113 -4.66 3.75 13.00
C ALA A 113 -4.93 5.21 13.38
N ARG A 114 -3.88 6.03 13.52
CA ARG A 114 -4.00 7.47 13.79
C ARG A 114 -4.71 8.19 12.65
N ALA A 115 -4.42 7.85 11.39
CA ALA A 115 -5.10 8.43 10.24
C ALA A 115 -6.61 8.12 10.25
N HIS A 116 -7.00 6.89 10.59
CA HIS A 116 -8.42 6.53 10.74
C HIS A 116 -9.12 7.39 11.81
N ILE A 117 -8.51 7.49 13.00
CA ILE A 117 -9.06 8.31 14.09
C ILE A 117 -9.18 9.77 13.66
N PHE A 118 -8.09 10.33 13.11
CA PHE A 118 -8.04 11.72 12.69
C PHE A 118 -9.11 12.07 11.66
N LEU A 119 -9.32 11.23 10.64
CA LEU A 119 -10.34 11.50 9.62
C LEU A 119 -11.76 11.27 10.15
N MET A 120 -11.97 10.26 10.99
CA MET A 120 -13.26 10.00 11.62
C MET A 120 -13.70 11.14 12.55
N GLU A 121 -12.76 11.77 13.25
CA GLU A 121 -13.04 12.88 14.17
C GLU A 121 -13.08 14.26 13.50
N ASN A 122 -12.76 14.34 12.20
CA ASN A 122 -12.70 15.61 11.47
C ASN A 122 -13.95 15.79 10.58
N PRO A 123 -14.90 16.68 10.94
CA PRO A 123 -16.12 16.90 10.16
C PRO A 123 -15.88 17.51 8.77
N SER A 124 -14.68 18.02 8.50
CA SER A 124 -14.30 18.55 7.18
C SER A 124 -13.61 17.51 6.30
N ALA A 125 -13.29 16.33 6.82
CA ALA A 125 -12.70 15.25 6.03
C ALA A 125 -13.71 14.72 5.02
N HIS A 126 -13.28 14.59 3.77
CA HIS A 126 -14.13 14.08 2.69
C HIS A 126 -13.27 13.41 1.63
N GLY A 127 -13.86 12.46 0.91
CA GLY A 127 -13.20 11.80 -0.21
C GLY A 127 -12.19 10.76 0.23
N ARG A 128 -10.96 10.86 -0.29
CA ARG A 128 -9.94 9.80 -0.26
C ARG A 128 -8.64 10.36 0.29
N TYR A 129 -7.88 9.55 1.00
CA TYR A 129 -6.58 9.95 1.57
C TYR A 129 -5.54 8.86 1.38
N ILE A 130 -4.38 9.21 0.82
CA ILE A 130 -3.26 8.28 0.70
C ILE A 130 -2.45 8.28 2.00
N CYS A 131 -2.23 7.09 2.57
CA CYS A 131 -1.39 6.93 3.76
C CYS A 131 -0.04 6.32 3.37
N CYS A 132 0.90 7.18 2.95
CA CYS A 132 2.20 6.80 2.40
C CYS A 132 3.34 7.73 2.88
N PRO A 133 3.81 7.61 4.12
CA PRO A 133 4.87 8.48 4.65
C PRO A 133 6.28 8.14 4.14
N ILE A 134 6.52 6.91 3.69
CA ILE A 134 7.88 6.42 3.34
C ILE A 134 7.91 5.86 1.92
N ASN A 135 8.84 6.37 1.13
CA ASN A 135 9.23 5.82 -0.17
C ASN A 135 10.68 5.32 -0.05
N THR A 136 10.92 4.05 -0.39
CA THR A 136 12.25 3.44 -0.40
C THR A 136 12.41 2.48 -1.57
N SER A 137 13.56 1.85 -1.68
CA SER A 137 13.84 0.74 -2.60
C SER A 137 14.28 -0.49 -1.82
N VAL A 138 14.22 -1.67 -2.45
CA VAL A 138 14.69 -2.93 -1.88
C VAL A 138 16.16 -2.81 -1.42
N PRO A 139 17.10 -2.25 -2.20
CA PRO A 139 18.48 -2.08 -1.73
C PRO A 139 18.61 -1.10 -0.56
N GLN A 140 17.89 0.03 -0.58
CA GLN A 140 17.91 1.00 0.53
C GLN A 140 17.31 0.40 1.81
N LEU A 141 16.22 -0.36 1.70
CA LEU A 141 15.61 -1.07 2.81
C LEU A 141 16.55 -2.15 3.34
N ALA A 142 17.20 -2.93 2.46
CA ALA A 142 18.17 -3.94 2.86
C ALA A 142 19.38 -3.34 3.58
N ASP A 143 19.94 -2.25 3.06
CA ASP A 143 21.06 -1.51 3.70
C ASP A 143 20.66 -0.94 5.07
N TYR A 144 19.48 -0.36 5.19
CA TYR A 144 18.96 0.11 6.47
C TYR A 144 18.82 -1.04 7.47
N LEU A 145 18.23 -2.16 7.05
CA LEU A 145 18.01 -3.33 7.90
C LEU A 145 19.32 -4.02 8.31
N SER A 146 20.30 -4.11 7.42
CA SER A 146 21.61 -4.72 7.73
C SER A 146 22.37 -3.95 8.80
N LYS A 147 22.31 -2.60 8.76
CA LYS A 147 22.91 -1.72 9.77
C LYS A 147 22.17 -1.78 11.10
N ARG A 148 20.83 -1.82 11.06
CA ARG A 148 19.96 -1.79 12.24
C ARG A 148 19.96 -3.13 12.99
N TYR A 149 20.07 -4.24 12.25
CA TYR A 149 19.98 -5.60 12.75
C TYR A 149 21.11 -6.49 12.20
N PRO A 150 22.37 -6.23 12.59
CA PRO A 150 23.55 -6.91 12.03
C PRO A 150 23.53 -8.44 12.24
N GLN A 151 22.77 -8.95 13.21
CA GLN A 151 22.66 -10.37 13.50
C GLN A 151 21.91 -11.20 12.44
N TYR A 152 21.18 -10.56 11.52
CA TYR A 152 20.37 -11.26 10.51
C TYR A 152 21.05 -11.44 9.14
N ASN A 153 22.30 -10.98 8.97
CA ASN A 153 23.08 -11.16 7.73
C ASN A 153 22.31 -10.81 6.44
N VAL A 154 21.58 -9.70 6.46
CA VAL A 154 20.76 -9.22 5.33
C VAL A 154 21.64 -8.99 4.09
N THR A 155 21.29 -9.62 2.98
CA THR A 155 21.97 -9.39 1.69
C THR A 155 21.58 -8.02 1.11
N THR A 156 22.56 -7.16 0.85
CA THR A 156 22.35 -5.79 0.34
C THR A 156 22.65 -5.63 -1.16
N GLN A 157 23.02 -6.70 -1.86
CA GLN A 157 23.32 -6.74 -3.30
C GLN A 157 22.42 -7.72 -4.05
#